data_AF-A0A3Q9KQ15-F1
#
_entry.id   AF-A0A3Q9KQ15-F1
#
_cell.length_a   1.000
_cell.length_b   1.000
_cell.length_c   1.000
_cell.angle_alpha   90.00
_cell.angle_beta   90.00
_cell.angle_gamma   90.00
#
_symmetry.space_group_name_H-M   'P 1'
#
loop_
_entity.id
_entity.type
_entity.pdbx_description
1 polymer ?
#
loop_
_entity_poly.entity_id
_entity_poly.type
_entity_poly.pdbx_seq_one_letter_code
_entity_poly.pdbx_strand_id
1 'polypeptide(L)'
;MEPREAVDAVIADLRDHPITGDGSGLFTATWHIGLLCHLAARMAADAEYQLAPNIADLPPAEALGHTTGHLGRAIAHYTQALSPLVTLSRPGAQGTLQKQLDAIDQHGRLRVHLDDAGLALAAARVCLGVPSRPATPSTTASVSVPAPTVLRRS
;
A
#
# COMPACT_ATOMS: atom_id res chain seq x y z
N MET A 1 -11.30 -1.17 -13.36
CA MET A 1 -10.96 -0.24 -12.26
C MET A 1 -9.47 -0.23 -12.17
N GLU A 2 -8.87 0.93 -12.35
CA GLU A 2 -7.41 1.07 -12.32
C GLU A 2 -6.86 0.86 -10.90
N PRO A 3 -5.60 0.40 -10.73
CA PRO A 3 -4.99 0.22 -9.41
C PRO A 3 -5.08 1.47 -8.53
N ARG A 4 -4.87 2.66 -9.12
CA ARG A 4 -4.96 3.93 -8.40
C ARG A 4 -6.39 4.24 -7.95
N GLU A 5 -7.38 3.98 -8.81
CA GLU A 5 -8.80 4.15 -8.46
C GLU A 5 -9.19 3.21 -7.32
N ALA A 6 -8.68 1.97 -7.33
CA ALA A 6 -8.94 1.00 -6.25
C ALA A 6 -8.38 1.48 -4.91
N VAL A 7 -7.13 1.99 -4.90
CA VAL A 7 -6.54 2.60 -3.69
C VAL A 7 -7.33 3.81 -3.24
N ASP A 8 -7.70 4.71 -4.16
CA ASP A 8 -8.46 5.93 -3.82
C ASP A 8 -9.86 5.59 -3.28
N ALA A 9 -10.54 4.59 -3.86
CA ALA A 9 -11.84 4.12 -3.39
C ALA A 9 -11.75 3.52 -1.98
N VAL A 10 -10.75 2.67 -1.71
CA VAL A 10 -10.53 2.13 -0.36
C VAL A 10 -10.21 3.25 0.62
N ILE A 11 -9.32 4.19 0.28
CA ILE A 11 -9.01 5.32 1.18
C ILE A 11 -10.25 6.15 1.50
N ALA A 12 -11.14 6.38 0.53
CA ALA A 12 -12.41 7.06 0.76
C ALA A 12 -13.31 6.25 1.70
N ASP A 13 -13.47 4.96 1.43
CA ASP A 13 -14.30 4.05 2.23
C ASP A 13 -13.83 3.96 3.70
N LEU A 14 -12.52 3.88 3.93
CA LEU A 14 -11.93 3.90 5.28
C LEU A 14 -12.17 5.22 6.03
N ARG A 15 -12.30 6.35 5.30
CA ARG A 15 -12.59 7.66 5.88
C ARG A 15 -14.06 7.82 6.23
N ASP A 16 -14.94 7.23 5.42
CA ASP A 16 -16.38 7.24 5.64
C ASP A 16 -16.79 6.33 6.81
N HIS A 17 -15.93 5.40 7.20
CA HIS A 17 -16.11 4.49 8.32
C HIS A 17 -15.04 4.68 9.40
N PRO A 18 -15.06 5.79 10.17
CA PRO A 18 -14.04 6.05 11.17
C PRO A 18 -14.07 5.02 12.32
N ILE A 19 -12.89 4.66 12.80
CA ILE A 19 -12.75 3.81 13.99
C ILE A 19 -13.01 4.65 15.24
N THR A 20 -14.01 4.24 16.01
CA THR A 20 -14.33 4.80 17.32
C THR A 20 -13.59 4.05 18.43
N GLY A 21 -13.54 4.64 19.63
CA GLY A 21 -12.94 3.99 20.80
C GLY A 21 -13.87 3.01 21.53
N ASP A 22 -15.01 2.65 20.94
CA ASP A 22 -16.00 1.74 21.54
C ASP A 22 -16.02 0.37 20.83
N GLY A 23 -16.98 -0.48 21.20
CA GLY A 23 -17.11 -1.83 20.65
C GLY A 23 -17.32 -1.88 19.13
N SER A 24 -17.83 -0.81 18.50
CA SER A 24 -17.97 -0.73 17.04
C SER A 24 -16.62 -0.51 16.35
N GLY A 25 -15.68 0.18 17.02
CA GLY A 25 -14.33 0.42 16.51
C GLY A 25 -13.54 -0.86 16.22
N LEU A 26 -13.72 -1.91 17.05
CA LEU A 26 -13.06 -3.20 16.83
C LEU A 26 -13.57 -3.89 15.55
N PHE A 27 -14.89 -3.84 15.31
CA PHE A 27 -15.49 -4.38 14.11
C PHE A 27 -15.00 -3.61 12.87
N THR A 28 -15.05 -2.28 12.90
CA THR A 28 -14.59 -1.41 11.82
C THR A 28 -13.11 -1.64 11.50
N ALA A 29 -12.24 -1.74 12.52
CA ALA A 29 -10.83 -2.01 12.32
C ALA A 29 -10.57 -3.38 11.65
N THR A 30 -11.33 -4.41 12.05
CA THR A 30 -11.21 -5.75 11.46
C THR A 30 -11.68 -5.76 10.00
N TRP A 31 -12.76 -5.03 9.71
CA TRP A 31 -13.24 -4.86 8.35
C TRP A 31 -12.23 -4.08 7.47
N HIS A 32 -11.63 -3.00 8.00
CA HIS A 32 -10.53 -2.27 7.33
C HIS A 32 -9.36 -3.20 6.98
N ILE A 33 -8.94 -4.07 7.90
CA ILE A 33 -7.89 -5.06 7.65
C ILE A 33 -8.28 -5.98 6.49
N GLY A 34 -9.51 -6.50 6.48
CA GLY A 34 -10.00 -7.36 5.40
C GLY A 34 -9.95 -6.68 4.03
N LEU A 35 -10.43 -5.44 3.96
CA LEU A 35 -10.42 -4.64 2.73
C LEU A 35 -8.99 -4.39 2.22
N LEU A 36 -8.08 -4.03 3.12
CA LEU A 36 -6.68 -3.80 2.79
C LEU A 36 -5.94 -5.07 2.36
N CYS A 37 -6.23 -6.22 3.00
CA CYS A 37 -5.69 -7.50 2.58
C CYS A 37 -6.13 -7.86 1.15
N HIS A 38 -7.40 -7.62 0.81
CA HIS A 38 -7.91 -7.85 -0.53
C HIS A 38 -7.22 -6.93 -1.56
N LEU A 39 -7.07 -5.65 -1.24
CA LEU A 39 -6.38 -4.69 -2.09
C LEU A 39 -4.89 -5.05 -2.28
N ALA A 40 -4.20 -5.46 -1.23
CA ALA A 40 -2.79 -5.87 -1.30
C ALA A 40 -2.60 -7.12 -2.17
N ALA A 41 -3.47 -8.13 -2.02
CA ALA A 41 -3.46 -9.31 -2.85
C ALA A 41 -3.69 -8.98 -4.33
N ARG A 42 -4.60 -8.04 -4.60
CA ARG A 42 -4.85 -7.53 -5.95
C ARG A 42 -3.62 -6.82 -6.53
N MET A 43 -2.99 -5.92 -5.78
CA MET A 43 -1.78 -5.21 -6.25
C MET A 43 -0.63 -6.19 -6.55
N ALA A 44 -0.47 -7.23 -5.74
CA ALA A 44 0.52 -8.28 -5.96
C ALA A 44 0.21 -9.08 -7.25
N ALA A 45 -1.05 -9.43 -7.48
CA ALA A 45 -1.47 -10.12 -8.69
C ALA A 45 -1.30 -9.24 -9.94
N ASP A 46 -1.64 -7.96 -9.86
CA ASP A 46 -1.43 -7.00 -10.96
C ASP A 46 0.07 -6.85 -11.27
N ALA A 47 0.95 -6.89 -10.25
CA ALA A 47 2.40 -6.84 -10.43
C ALA A 47 2.93 -8.08 -11.16
N GLU A 48 2.43 -9.27 -10.80
CA GLU A 48 2.76 -10.52 -11.49
C GLU A 48 2.27 -10.49 -12.95
N TYR A 49 1.04 -10.03 -13.17
CA TYR A 49 0.45 -9.93 -14.49
C TYR A 49 1.22 -8.98 -15.42
N GLN A 50 1.76 -7.89 -14.89
CA GLN A 50 2.64 -6.97 -15.62
C GLN A 50 3.95 -7.59 -16.10
N LEU A 51 4.44 -8.63 -15.43
CA LEU A 51 5.64 -9.33 -15.87
C LEU A 51 5.36 -10.30 -17.04
N ALA A 52 4.09 -10.56 -17.35
CA ALA A 52 3.71 -11.38 -18.49
C ALA A 52 3.90 -10.62 -19.82
N PRO A 53 4.28 -11.31 -20.91
CA PRO A 53 4.48 -10.66 -22.20
C PRO A 53 3.16 -10.07 -22.74
N ASN A 54 3.22 -8.84 -23.26
CA ASN A 54 2.17 -8.10 -23.99
C ASN A 54 1.05 -7.44 -23.15
N ILE A 55 1.25 -7.11 -21.87
CA ILE A 55 0.31 -6.27 -21.10
C ILE A 55 0.77 -4.80 -21.14
N ALA A 56 -0.07 -3.89 -21.68
CA ALA A 56 0.29 -2.48 -21.88
C ALA A 56 -0.38 -1.48 -20.93
N ASP A 57 -1.30 -1.93 -20.07
CA ASP A 57 -2.28 -1.00 -19.45
C ASP A 57 -2.20 -0.90 -17.92
N LEU A 58 -1.29 -1.62 -17.26
CA LEU A 58 -1.10 -1.52 -15.81
C LEU A 58 0.09 -0.61 -15.43
N PRO A 59 0.16 -0.10 -14.20
CA PRO A 59 1.38 0.53 -13.68
C PRO A 59 2.57 -0.44 -13.69
N PRO A 60 3.83 0.04 -13.69
CA PRO A 60 4.99 -0.85 -13.63
C PRO A 60 4.94 -1.81 -12.44
N ALA A 61 5.40 -3.04 -12.62
CA ALA A 61 5.43 -4.06 -11.55
C ALA A 61 6.15 -3.57 -10.27
N GLU A 62 7.19 -2.73 -10.41
CA GLU A 62 7.87 -2.10 -9.27
C GLU A 62 6.95 -1.16 -8.48
N ALA A 63 6.17 -0.33 -9.16
CA ALA A 63 5.21 0.58 -8.52
C ALA A 63 4.11 -0.21 -7.79
N LEU A 64 3.61 -1.28 -8.41
CA LEU A 64 2.62 -2.19 -7.81
C LEU A 64 3.20 -2.96 -6.61
N GLY A 65 4.45 -3.41 -6.70
CA GLY A 65 5.19 -4.03 -5.60
C GLY A 65 5.37 -3.09 -4.41
N HIS A 66 5.83 -1.86 -4.65
CA HIS A 66 5.94 -0.84 -3.59
C HIS A 66 4.59 -0.49 -2.97
N THR A 67 3.54 -0.35 -3.80
CA THR A 67 2.17 -0.13 -3.32
C THR A 67 1.74 -1.27 -2.39
N THR A 68 1.94 -2.53 -2.80
CA THR A 68 1.67 -3.71 -1.98
C THR A 68 2.41 -3.66 -0.64
N GLY A 69 3.68 -3.28 -0.65
CA GLY A 69 4.48 -3.13 0.57
C GLY A 69 3.92 -2.08 1.54
N HIS A 70 3.49 -0.93 1.02
CA HIS A 70 2.86 0.12 1.83
C HIS A 70 1.50 -0.29 2.37
N LEU A 71 0.70 -1.03 1.59
CA LEU A 71 -0.56 -1.62 2.06
C LEU A 71 -0.31 -2.63 3.19
N GLY A 72 0.73 -3.47 3.07
CA GLY A 72 1.18 -4.37 4.15
C GLY A 72 1.53 -3.62 5.44
N ARG A 73 2.18 -2.46 5.33
CA ARG A 73 2.47 -1.60 6.49
C ARG A 73 1.20 -1.02 7.11
N ALA A 74 0.24 -0.57 6.30
CA ALA A 74 -1.05 -0.11 6.80
C ALA A 74 -1.81 -1.22 7.56
N ILE A 75 -1.84 -2.45 7.01
CA ILE A 75 -2.43 -3.63 7.66
C ILE A 75 -1.79 -3.90 9.02
N ALA A 76 -0.46 -3.81 9.11
CA ALA A 76 0.26 -4.01 10.36
C ALA A 76 -0.15 -2.99 11.42
N HIS A 77 -0.28 -1.71 11.05
CA HIS A 77 -0.72 -0.67 11.98
C HIS A 77 -2.18 -0.84 12.42
N TYR A 78 -3.11 -1.21 11.53
CA TYR A 78 -4.47 -1.57 11.94
C TYR A 78 -4.51 -2.79 12.87
N THR A 79 -3.63 -3.77 12.64
CA THR A 79 -3.52 -4.95 13.50
C THR A 79 -2.99 -4.57 14.90
N GLN A 80 -2.01 -3.68 14.97
CA GLN A 80 -1.52 -3.13 16.25
C GLN A 80 -2.61 -2.33 16.98
N ALA A 81 -3.47 -1.62 16.24
CA ALA A 81 -4.62 -0.89 16.79
C ALA A 81 -5.68 -1.79 17.44
N LEU A 82 -5.73 -3.11 17.13
CA LEU A 82 -6.67 -4.03 17.76
C LEU A 82 -6.43 -4.16 19.28
N SER A 83 -5.18 -4.07 19.75
CA SER A 83 -4.87 -4.19 21.18
C SER A 83 -5.50 -3.07 22.04
N PRO A 84 -5.31 -1.77 21.74
CA PRO A 84 -6.01 -0.72 22.47
C PRO A 84 -7.52 -0.78 22.26
N LEU A 85 -8.02 -1.15 21.08
CA LEU A 85 -9.48 -1.30 20.84
C LEU A 85 -10.12 -2.37 21.71
N VAL A 86 -9.50 -3.54 21.84
CA VAL A 86 -9.96 -4.61 22.74
C VAL A 86 -9.98 -4.13 24.18
N THR A 87 -8.98 -3.36 24.60
CA THR A 87 -8.90 -2.83 25.97
C THR A 87 -10.00 -1.81 26.25
N LEU A 88 -10.22 -0.88 25.31
CA LEU A 88 -11.25 0.16 25.39
C LEU A 88 -12.68 -0.41 25.31
N SER A 89 -12.88 -1.51 24.59
CA SER A 89 -14.18 -2.18 24.44
C SER A 89 -14.64 -2.93 25.70
N ARG A 90 -13.80 -3.04 26.74
CA ARG A 90 -14.15 -3.79 27.96
C ARG A 90 -15.13 -3.00 28.84
N PRO A 91 -16.25 -3.62 29.26
CA PRO A 91 -17.17 -3.00 30.22
C PRO A 91 -16.47 -2.63 31.53
N GLY A 92 -16.78 -1.46 32.08
CA GLY A 92 -16.25 -1.01 33.38
C GLY A 92 -14.88 -0.31 33.34
N ALA A 93 -14.43 0.13 32.16
CA ALA A 93 -13.25 0.97 31.95
C ALA A 93 -13.34 2.38 32.58
N GLN A 94 -14.51 2.79 33.08
CA GLN A 94 -14.72 4.15 33.65
C GLN A 94 -14.90 4.19 35.18
N GLY A 95 -14.77 3.05 35.88
CA GLY A 95 -15.14 2.96 37.30
C GLY A 95 -14.13 3.55 38.29
N THR A 96 -12.88 3.82 37.89
CA THR A 96 -11.84 4.38 38.78
C THR A 96 -10.95 5.38 38.01
N LEU A 97 -10.31 6.31 38.73
CA LEU A 97 -9.37 7.28 38.14
C LEU A 97 -8.23 6.59 37.39
N GLN A 98 -7.67 5.51 37.94
CA GLN A 98 -6.61 4.75 37.27
C GLN A 98 -7.09 4.21 35.92
N LYS A 99 -8.30 3.64 35.85
CA LYS A 99 -8.84 3.13 34.60
C LYS A 99 -9.11 4.24 33.57
N GLN A 100 -9.46 5.44 34.03
CA GLN A 100 -9.60 6.60 33.15
C GLN A 100 -8.25 7.03 32.55
N LEU A 101 -7.18 7.03 33.36
CA LEU A 101 -5.82 7.31 32.87
C LEU A 101 -5.36 6.22 31.89
N ASP A 102 -5.61 4.95 32.20
CA ASP A 102 -5.30 3.84 31.30
C ASP A 102 -6.06 3.97 29.96
N ALA A 103 -7.33 4.41 29.99
CA ALA A 103 -8.12 4.65 28.78
C ALA A 103 -7.55 5.80 27.93
N ILE A 104 -7.03 6.86 28.55
CA ILE A 104 -6.34 7.95 27.85
C ILE A 104 -5.08 7.42 27.15
N ASP A 105 -4.27 6.60 27.82
CA ASP A 105 -3.09 5.96 27.21
C ASP A 105 -3.50 5.07 26.02
N GLN A 106 -4.56 4.27 26.18
CA GLN A 106 -5.07 3.43 25.10
C GLN A 106 -5.55 4.24 23.89
N HIS A 107 -6.25 5.36 24.11
CA HIS A 107 -6.64 6.25 23.02
C HIS A 107 -5.43 6.88 22.33
N GLY A 108 -4.40 7.26 23.09
CA GLY A 108 -3.13 7.76 22.53
C GLY A 108 -2.47 6.74 21.62
N ARG A 109 -2.33 5.49 22.09
CA ARG A 109 -1.77 4.38 21.31
C ARG A 109 -2.59 4.07 20.06
N LEU A 110 -3.91 4.02 20.20
CA LEU A 110 -4.83 3.82 19.07
C LEU A 110 -4.59 4.88 18.00
N ARG A 111 -4.54 6.16 18.40
CA ARG A 111 -4.34 7.27 17.47
C ARG A 111 -3.03 7.16 16.71
N VAL A 112 -1.92 6.86 17.40
CA VAL A 112 -0.61 6.69 16.75
C VAL A 112 -0.68 5.63 15.63
N HIS A 113 -1.28 4.48 15.91
CA HIS A 113 -1.42 3.42 14.91
C HIS A 113 -2.32 3.83 13.73
N LEU A 114 -3.41 4.56 13.96
CA LEU A 114 -4.28 5.02 12.88
C LEU A 114 -3.61 6.10 12.03
N ASP A 115 -2.85 7.01 12.64
CA ASP A 115 -2.09 8.04 11.94
C ASP A 115 -0.99 7.39 11.06
N ASP A 116 -0.24 6.43 11.61
CA ASP A 116 0.78 5.68 10.87
C ASP A 116 0.19 4.84 9.72
N ALA A 117 -0.98 4.23 9.93
CA ALA A 117 -1.72 3.56 8.86
C ALA A 117 -2.10 4.56 7.75
N GLY A 118 -2.58 5.75 8.11
CA GLY A 118 -2.89 6.82 7.17
C GLY A 118 -1.67 7.26 6.35
N LEU A 119 -0.50 7.39 6.97
CA LEU A 119 0.76 7.71 6.29
C LEU A 119 1.16 6.61 5.29
N ALA A 120 1.02 5.34 5.68
CA ALA A 120 1.30 4.21 4.81
C ALA A 120 0.35 4.18 3.60
N LEU A 121 -0.94 4.46 3.78
CA LEU A 121 -1.91 4.56 2.69
C LEU A 121 -1.62 5.73 1.74
N ALA A 122 -1.21 6.87 2.28
CA ALA A 122 -0.77 8.01 1.48
C ALA A 122 0.46 7.66 0.62
N ALA A 123 1.43 6.94 1.20
CA ALA A 123 2.60 6.47 0.46
C ALA A 123 2.23 5.46 -0.64
N ALA A 124 1.32 4.52 -0.36
CA ALA A 124 0.80 3.57 -1.36
C ALA A 124 0.19 4.31 -2.57
N ARG A 125 -0.61 5.36 -2.30
CA ARG A 125 -1.20 6.21 -3.34
C ARG A 125 -0.13 6.92 -4.18
N VAL A 126 0.92 7.44 -3.55
CA VAL A 126 2.02 8.15 -4.23
C VAL A 126 2.78 7.23 -5.18
N CYS A 127 3.00 5.96 -4.83
CA CYS A 127 3.67 4.99 -5.70
C CYS A 127 2.98 4.82 -7.06
N LEU A 128 1.64 4.93 -7.09
CA LEU A 128 0.85 4.84 -8.33
C LEU A 128 0.68 6.21 -9.04
N GLY A 129 1.28 7.27 -8.49
CA GLY A 129 1.13 8.63 -8.98
C GLY A 129 2.21 9.11 -9.95
N VAL A 130 3.30 8.37 -10.11
CA VAL A 130 4.42 8.77 -10.98
C VAL A 130 4.16 8.28 -12.40
N PRO A 131 4.08 9.17 -13.41
CA PRO A 131 4.06 8.76 -14.81
C PRO A 131 5.35 7.99 -15.12
N SER A 132 5.21 6.75 -15.60
CA SER A 132 6.34 5.96 -16.11
C SER A 132 7.10 6.79 -17.14
N ARG A 133 8.36 7.13 -16.83
CA ARG A 133 9.25 7.78 -17.79
C ARG A 133 9.33 6.87 -19.02
N PRO A 134 9.03 7.34 -20.24
CA PRO A 134 9.18 6.52 -21.42
C PRO A 134 10.64 6.08 -21.51
N ALA A 135 10.85 4.76 -21.60
CA ALA A 135 12.17 4.19 -21.81
C ALA A 135 12.73 4.82 -23.10
N THR A 136 13.76 5.65 -22.96
CA THR A 136 14.55 6.09 -24.10
C THR A 136 15.05 4.84 -24.81
N PRO A 137 14.80 4.67 -26.13
CA PRO A 137 15.37 3.56 -26.86
C PRO A 137 16.89 3.72 -26.79
N SER A 138 17.55 2.80 -26.10
CA SER A 138 19.01 2.66 -26.17
C SER A 138 19.37 2.45 -27.63
N THR A 139 19.84 3.53 -28.26
CA THR A 139 20.40 3.48 -29.60
C THR A 139 21.63 2.58 -29.50
N THR A 140 21.51 1.36 -29.99
CA THR A 140 22.64 0.46 -30.17
C THR A 140 23.63 1.18 -31.08
N ALA A 141 24.77 1.55 -30.50
CA ALA A 141 25.90 2.10 -31.24
C ALA A 141 26.25 1.12 -32.37
N SER A 142 26.15 1.59 -33.61
CA SER A 142 26.54 0.83 -34.79
C SER A 142 28.06 0.66 -34.77
N VAL A 143 28.53 -0.54 -34.46
CA VAL A 143 29.94 -0.90 -34.63
C VAL A 143 30.24 -0.95 -36.13
N SER A 144 31.00 0.02 -36.64
CA SER A 144 31.52 -0.01 -38.00
C SER A 144 32.63 -1.05 -38.09
N VAL A 145 32.38 -2.15 -38.82
CA VAL A 145 33.39 -3.16 -39.17
C VAL A 145 34.16 -2.67 -40.41
N PRO A 146 35.50 -2.67 -40.42
CA PRO A 146 36.28 -2.30 -41.61
C PRO A 146 36.22 -3.40 -42.69
N ALA A 147 36.10 -3.00 -43.95
CA ALA A 147 36.04 -3.89 -45.10
C ALA A 147 37.38 -4.59 -45.40
N PRO A 148 37.39 -5.85 -45.86
CA PRO A 148 38.60 -6.55 -46.25
C PRO A 148 39.10 -6.12 -47.64
N THR A 149 40.38 -5.74 -47.71
CA THR A 149 41.09 -5.40 -48.94
C THR A 149 41.36 -6.65 -49.78
N VAL A 150 40.81 -6.69 -51.00
CA VAL A 150 41.07 -7.75 -51.99
C VAL A 150 42.48 -7.58 -52.56
N LEU A 151 43.35 -8.55 -52.30
CA LEU A 151 44.71 -8.59 -52.84
C LEU A 151 44.73 -9.41 -54.15
N ARG A 152 44.78 -8.71 -55.28
CA ARG A 152 44.85 -9.28 -56.64
C ARG A 152 46.30 -9.67 -56.94
N ARG A 153 46.57 -10.96 -57.19
CA ARG A 153 47.86 -11.42 -57.75
C ARG A 153 47.71 -11.60 -59.27
N SER A 154 48.64 -10.99 -59.99
CA SER A 154 49.00 -11.21 -61.39
C SER A 154 49.84 -12.47 -61.55
#